data_AF-A0A395JTW5-F1
#
_entry.id   AF-A0A395JTW5-F1
#
_cell.length_a   1.000
_cell.length_b   1.000
_cell.length_c   1.000
_cell.angle_alpha   90.00
_cell.angle_beta   90.00
_cell.angle_gamma   90.00
#
_symmetry.space_group_name_H-M   'P 1'
#
loop_
_entity.id
_entity.type
_entity.pdbx_description
1 polymer ?
#
loop_
_entity_poly.entity_id
_entity_poly.type
_entity_poly.pdbx_seq_one_letter_code
_entity_poly.pdbx_strand_id
1 'polypeptide(L)'
;MKKGLIIVFGKDDIDFDNTIIFNVLNKQKVTICLVNNGNYNKVQQLLSSLKEVSDTNVFTLSLKKEKSLLSAVKAGVRSLVNKYDFETIIYTSPKDINHKNYNTKFIEAFSNSFHERKDKRVLLRTLYAIDEVKNKIKGVNSLFHL
;
A
#
# COMPACT_ATOMS: atom_id res chain seq x y z
N MET A 1 0.65 16.42 -4.85
CA MET A 1 1.38 15.25 -5.39
C MET A 1 0.65 13.99 -4.97
N LYS A 2 0.42 13.01 -5.86
CA LYS A 2 -0.40 11.82 -5.55
C LYS A 2 0.48 10.64 -5.13
N LYS A 3 0.07 9.99 -4.03
CA LYS A 3 0.68 8.77 -3.53
C LYS A 3 -0.21 7.56 -3.78
N GLY A 4 0.41 6.45 -4.13
CA GLY A 4 -0.24 5.15 -4.26
C GLY A 4 0.09 4.27 -3.07
N LEU A 5 -0.89 3.54 -2.58
CA LEU A 5 -0.68 2.39 -1.69
C LEU A 5 -1.23 1.15 -2.38
N ILE A 6 -0.46 0.07 -2.40
CA ILE A 6 -0.91 -1.25 -2.86
C ILE A 6 -0.88 -2.20 -1.67
N ILE A 7 -2.00 -2.85 -1.39
CA ILE A 7 -2.08 -3.91 -0.37
C ILE A 7 -2.43 -5.21 -1.09
N VAL A 8 -1.56 -6.21 -0.99
CA VAL A 8 -1.77 -7.51 -1.63
C VAL A 8 -2.26 -8.52 -0.61
N PHE A 9 -3.49 -9.00 -0.82
CA PHE A 9 -4.16 -9.97 0.04
C PHE A 9 -4.02 -11.38 -0.57
N GLY A 10 -3.53 -12.31 0.25
CA GLY A 10 -3.61 -13.74 -0.01
C GLY A 10 -4.92 -14.34 0.48
N LYS A 11 -5.07 -15.66 0.27
CA LYS A 11 -6.27 -16.42 0.62
C LYS A 11 -6.69 -16.28 2.09
N ASP A 12 -5.69 -16.22 2.99
CA ASP A 12 -5.90 -16.32 4.44
C ASP A 12 -5.97 -14.96 5.13
N ASP A 13 -5.87 -13.84 4.39
CA ASP A 13 -5.88 -12.48 4.96
C ASP A 13 -7.32 -11.96 5.20
N ILE A 14 -8.26 -12.85 5.55
CA ILE A 14 -9.69 -12.54 5.68
C ILE A 14 -10.03 -11.79 6.98
N ASP A 15 -9.19 -11.91 8.01
CA ASP A 15 -9.40 -11.31 9.33
C ASP A 15 -8.70 -9.94 9.45
N PHE A 16 -8.47 -9.28 8.32
CA PHE A 16 -7.86 -7.95 8.31
C PHE A 16 -8.86 -6.87 8.72
N ASP A 17 -8.67 -6.30 9.91
CA ASP A 17 -9.39 -5.11 10.37
C ASP A 17 -8.40 -3.99 10.62
N ASN A 18 -8.41 -2.99 9.73
CA ASN A 18 -7.56 -1.83 9.91
C ASN A 18 -8.24 -0.54 9.44
N THR A 19 -9.46 -0.35 9.90
CA THR A 19 -10.24 0.91 9.80
C THR A 19 -9.40 2.13 10.20
N ILE A 20 -8.50 2.01 11.19
CA ILE A 20 -7.58 3.08 11.60
C ILE A 20 -6.65 3.51 10.46
N ILE A 21 -6.03 2.57 9.74
CA ILE A 21 -5.14 2.90 8.61
C ILE A 21 -5.94 3.62 7.52
N PHE A 22 -7.11 3.12 7.13
CA PHE A 22 -7.92 3.78 6.12
C PHE A 22 -8.33 5.20 6.54
N ASN A 23 -8.73 5.41 7.80
CA ASN A 23 -9.04 6.73 8.33
C ASN A 23 -7.84 7.70 8.26
N VAL A 24 -6.64 7.23 8.56
CA VAL A 24 -5.43 8.06 8.47
C VAL A 24 -5.09 8.36 7.00
N LEU A 25 -5.18 7.37 6.12
CA LEU A 25 -4.91 7.55 4.69
C LEU A 25 -5.93 8.47 4.01
N ASN A 26 -7.20 8.48 4.46
CA ASN A 26 -8.24 9.42 4.01
C ASN A 26 -7.78 10.88 4.18
N LYS A 27 -7.16 11.22 5.32
CA LYS A 27 -6.66 12.59 5.57
C LYS A 27 -5.50 12.97 4.66
N GLN A 28 -4.78 12.00 4.09
CA GLN A 28 -3.58 12.22 3.29
C GLN A 28 -3.81 12.21 1.77
N LYS A 29 -5.07 12.11 1.30
CA LYS A 29 -5.43 12.08 -0.14
C LYS A 29 -4.67 11.01 -0.93
N VAL A 30 -4.46 9.85 -0.32
CA VAL A 30 -3.77 8.70 -0.93
C VAL A 30 -4.70 8.02 -1.94
N THR A 31 -4.18 7.29 -2.92
CA THR A 31 -4.99 6.38 -3.73
C THR A 31 -4.59 4.95 -3.39
N ILE A 32 -5.57 4.11 -3.07
CA ILE A 32 -5.31 2.76 -2.56
C ILE A 32 -5.74 1.74 -3.61
N CYS A 33 -4.91 0.73 -3.86
CA CYS A 33 -5.26 -0.44 -4.65
C CYS A 33 -5.17 -1.70 -3.77
N LEU A 34 -6.32 -2.33 -3.55
CA LEU A 34 -6.45 -3.59 -2.84
C LEU A 34 -6.45 -4.72 -3.87
N VAL A 35 -5.47 -5.62 -3.78
CA VAL A 35 -5.26 -6.71 -4.74
C VAL A 35 -5.62 -8.04 -4.09
N ASN A 36 -6.62 -8.73 -4.63
CA ASN A 36 -6.96 -10.11 -4.29
C ASN A 36 -6.12 -11.07 -5.15
N ASN A 37 -5.11 -11.69 -4.54
CA ASN A 37 -4.12 -12.52 -5.23
C ASN A 37 -4.60 -13.97 -5.40
N GLY A 38 -5.55 -14.21 -6.30
CA GLY A 38 -6.10 -15.54 -6.56
C GLY A 38 -7.62 -15.61 -6.68
N ASN A 39 -8.29 -14.45 -6.78
CA ASN A 39 -9.74 -14.33 -6.95
C ASN A 39 -10.53 -15.08 -5.86
N TYR A 40 -10.10 -14.94 -4.61
CA TYR A 40 -10.75 -15.57 -3.47
C TYR A 40 -12.00 -14.80 -3.08
N ASN A 41 -13.16 -15.46 -3.06
CA ASN A 41 -14.46 -14.81 -2.79
C ASN A 41 -14.51 -14.11 -1.43
N LYS A 42 -13.98 -14.75 -0.37
CA LYS A 42 -13.97 -14.16 0.98
C LYS A 42 -13.10 -12.90 1.04
N VAL A 43 -11.93 -12.93 0.39
CA VAL A 43 -11.08 -11.75 0.24
C VAL A 43 -11.81 -10.67 -0.55
N GLN A 44 -12.46 -11.02 -1.66
CA GLN A 44 -13.23 -10.07 -2.46
C GLN A 44 -14.33 -9.37 -1.65
N GLN A 45 -15.05 -10.10 -0.79
CA GLN A 45 -16.05 -9.55 0.11
C GLN A 45 -15.41 -8.55 1.08
N LEU A 46 -14.32 -8.94 1.75
CA LEU A 46 -13.54 -8.04 2.61
C LEU A 46 -13.11 -6.77 1.86
N LEU A 47 -12.55 -6.89 0.66
CA LEU A 47 -12.10 -5.74 -0.13
C LEU A 47 -13.24 -4.79 -0.50
N SER A 48 -14.43 -5.34 -0.78
CA SER A 48 -15.63 -4.53 -1.03
C SER A 48 -16.05 -3.76 0.23
N SER A 49 -16.09 -4.42 1.39
CA SER A 49 -16.42 -3.76 2.66
C SER A 49 -15.42 -2.65 3.01
N LEU A 50 -14.12 -2.88 2.82
CA LEU A 50 -13.08 -1.86 3.03
C LEU A 50 -13.22 -0.66 2.09
N LYS A 51 -13.68 -0.89 0.86
CA LYS A 51 -13.93 0.17 -0.12
C LYS A 51 -15.16 1.01 0.25
N GLU A 52 -16.23 0.38 0.73
CA GLU A 52 -17.48 1.06 1.08
C GLU A 52 -17.33 2.02 2.27
N VAL A 53 -16.49 1.67 3.24
CA VAL A 53 -16.26 2.50 4.44
C VAL A 53 -15.19 3.59 4.25
N SER A 54 -14.57 3.67 3.08
CA SER A 54 -13.46 4.60 2.84
C SER A 54 -13.90 5.78 1.97
N ASP A 55 -13.68 7.00 2.48
CA ASP A 55 -13.81 8.25 1.70
C ASP A 55 -12.65 8.46 0.70
N THR A 56 -11.67 7.54 0.67
CA THR A 56 -10.53 7.59 -0.25
C THR A 56 -10.85 6.94 -1.59
N ASN A 57 -10.11 7.34 -2.63
CA ASN A 57 -10.07 6.60 -3.89
C ASN A 57 -9.46 5.20 -3.69
N VAL A 58 -10.32 4.23 -3.35
CA VAL A 58 -9.99 2.82 -3.20
C VAL A 58 -10.39 2.05 -4.46
N PHE A 59 -9.42 1.36 -5.05
CA PHE A 59 -9.61 0.44 -6.16
C PHE A 59 -9.41 -0.99 -5.70
N THR A 60 -10.22 -1.91 -6.24
CA THR A 60 -10.08 -3.34 -6.01
C THR A 60 -9.69 -4.03 -7.31
N LEU A 61 -8.78 -5.00 -7.22
CA LEU A 61 -8.31 -5.79 -8.35
C LEU A 61 -8.24 -7.27 -7.95
N SER A 62 -8.93 -8.13 -8.69
CA SER A 62 -8.84 -9.59 -8.50
C SER A 62 -8.02 -10.23 -9.60
N LEU A 63 -6.99 -10.97 -9.21
CA LEU A 63 -6.16 -11.74 -10.13
C LEU A 63 -6.79 -13.10 -10.38
N LYS A 64 -6.92 -13.49 -11.65
CA LYS A 64 -7.52 -14.78 -12.05
C LYS A 64 -6.89 -16.01 -11.41
N LYS A 65 -5.60 -15.93 -11.07
CA LYS A 65 -4.80 -16.97 -10.42
C LYS A 65 -3.84 -16.30 -9.45
N GLU A 66 -3.48 -17.02 -8.40
CA GLU A 66 -2.44 -16.60 -7.47
C GLU A 66 -1.11 -16.41 -8.20
N LYS A 67 -0.37 -15.38 -7.80
CA LYS A 67 0.93 -15.02 -8.35
C LYS A 67 1.91 -14.71 -7.23
N SER A 68 3.20 -14.63 -7.59
CA SER A 68 4.20 -14.04 -6.69
C SER A 68 3.79 -12.63 -6.25
N LEU A 69 4.21 -12.22 -5.05
CA LEU A 69 3.93 -10.88 -4.52
C LEU A 69 4.31 -9.79 -5.52
N LEU A 70 5.50 -9.85 -6.10
CA LEU A 70 5.96 -8.85 -7.07
C LEU A 70 5.10 -8.82 -8.34
N SER A 71 4.65 -9.97 -8.84
CA SER A 71 3.74 -10.04 -9.99
C SER A 71 2.36 -9.44 -9.66
N ALA A 72 1.85 -9.68 -8.44
CA ALA A 72 0.60 -9.10 -7.98
C ALA A 72 0.73 -7.58 -7.80
N VAL A 73 1.84 -7.11 -7.22
CA VAL A 73 2.15 -5.68 -7.08
C VAL A 73 2.22 -5.00 -8.46
N LYS A 74 2.90 -5.59 -9.45
CA LYS A 74 2.96 -5.05 -10.81
C LYS A 74 1.56 -4.88 -11.43
N ALA A 75 0.64 -5.81 -11.16
CA ALA A 75 -0.74 -5.70 -11.60
C ALA A 75 -1.47 -4.53 -10.90
N GLY A 76 -1.26 -4.37 -9.59
CA GLY A 76 -1.76 -3.22 -8.83
C GLY A 76 -1.21 -1.88 -9.34
N VAL A 77 0.10 -1.79 -9.59
CA VAL A 77 0.75 -0.60 -10.17
C VAL A 77 0.09 -0.24 -11.50
N ARG A 78 -0.07 -1.22 -12.41
CA ARG A 78 -0.72 -1.00 -13.71
C ARG A 78 -2.15 -0.47 -13.54
N SER A 79 -2.90 -0.96 -12.57
CA SER A 79 -4.25 -0.48 -12.27
C SER A 79 -4.27 0.97 -11.77
N LEU A 80 -3.26 1.38 -11.01
CA LEU A 80 -3.12 2.74 -10.49
C LEU A 80 -2.67 3.72 -11.57
N VAL A 81 -1.53 3.48 -12.22
CA VAL A 81 -0.89 4.43 -13.15
C VAL A 81 -1.73 4.70 -14.39
N ASN A 82 -2.62 3.78 -14.78
CA ASN A 82 -3.58 4.01 -15.86
C ASN A 82 -4.60 5.11 -15.53
N LYS A 83 -4.73 5.52 -14.27
CA LYS A 83 -5.71 6.51 -13.81
C LYS A 83 -5.07 7.85 -13.45
N TYR A 84 -3.87 7.82 -12.86
CA TYR A 84 -3.21 9.02 -12.35
C TYR A 84 -1.69 8.90 -12.41
N ASP A 85 -1.01 10.05 -12.44
CA ASP A 85 0.43 10.13 -12.21
C ASP A 85 0.76 10.06 -10.72
N PHE A 86 1.57 9.07 -10.36
CA PHE A 86 2.05 8.85 -9.00
C PHE A 86 3.53 9.19 -8.87
N GLU A 87 3.87 9.92 -7.82
CA GLU A 87 5.28 10.20 -7.49
C GLU A 87 5.92 9.05 -6.71
N THR A 88 5.14 8.46 -5.80
CA THR A 88 5.55 7.32 -4.98
C THR A 88 4.38 6.34 -4.86
N ILE A 89 4.67 5.06 -5.06
CA ILE A 89 3.78 3.94 -4.80
C ILE A 89 4.46 3.05 -3.77
N ILE A 90 3.80 2.83 -2.64
CA ILE A 90 4.26 1.89 -1.62
C ILE A 90 3.43 0.63 -1.73
N TYR A 91 4.04 -0.54 -1.54
CA TYR A 91 3.32 -1.80 -1.43
C TYR A 91 3.59 -2.52 -0.10
N THR A 92 2.59 -3.28 0.34
CA THR A 92 2.60 -4.04 1.60
C THR A 92 1.69 -5.26 1.52
N SER A 93 1.80 -6.17 2.49
CA SER A 93 0.79 -7.18 2.78
C SER A 93 0.01 -6.84 4.06
N PRO A 94 -1.19 -7.42 4.28
CA PRO A 94 -1.94 -7.28 5.53
C PRO A 94 -1.12 -7.60 6.78
N LYS A 95 -0.31 -8.68 6.72
CA LYS A 95 0.54 -9.12 7.85
C LYS A 95 1.51 -8.03 8.33
N ASP A 96 1.97 -7.18 7.44
CA ASP A 96 2.95 -6.11 7.75
C ASP A 96 2.32 -4.87 8.37
N ILE A 97 0.99 -4.79 8.40
CA ILE A 97 0.22 -3.63 8.87
C ILE A 97 -0.86 -3.97 9.91
N ASN A 98 -1.25 -5.24 10.12
CA ASN A 98 -2.40 -5.64 10.95
C ASN A 98 -2.16 -5.71 12.48
N HIS A 99 -1.00 -5.29 13.01
CA HIS A 99 -0.75 -5.41 14.45
C HIS A 99 -1.10 -4.13 15.23
N LYS A 100 -1.78 -4.31 16.40
CA LYS A 100 -2.28 -3.29 17.33
C LYS A 100 -1.33 -2.13 17.68
N ASN A 101 -0.01 -2.31 17.53
CA ASN A 101 1.02 -1.28 17.80
C ASN A 101 1.83 -0.84 16.56
N TYR A 102 1.59 -1.40 15.38
CA TYR A 102 2.40 -1.17 14.17
C TYR A 102 1.83 -0.09 13.25
N ASN A 103 0.58 0.31 13.45
CA ASN A 103 -0.06 1.35 12.66
C ASN A 103 0.69 2.68 12.70
N THR A 104 1.24 3.09 13.85
CA THR A 104 1.94 4.38 13.98
C THR A 104 3.23 4.41 13.15
N LYS A 105 4.06 3.36 13.21
CA LYS A 105 5.28 3.24 12.41
C LYS A 105 4.99 3.14 10.91
N PHE A 106 3.92 2.44 10.54
CA PHE A 106 3.45 2.41 9.15
C PHE A 106 3.05 3.81 8.69
N ILE A 107 2.22 4.50 9.46
CA ILE A 107 1.74 5.86 9.15
C ILE A 107 2.90 6.83 9.06
N GLU A 108 3.82 6.79 10.01
CA GLU A 108 5.03 7.62 10.02
C GLU A 108 5.88 7.33 8.79
N ALA A 109 6.10 6.05 8.46
CA ALA A 109 6.89 5.67 7.31
C ALA A 109 6.26 6.05 5.98
N PHE A 110 4.97 5.78 5.85
CA PHE A 110 4.19 6.16 4.71
C PHE A 110 4.15 7.69 4.56
N SER A 111 4.10 8.43 5.66
CA SER A 111 4.19 9.89 5.65
C SER A 111 5.59 10.32 5.21
N ASN A 112 6.65 9.97 5.93
CA ASN A 112 8.01 10.44 5.66
C ASN A 112 8.56 10.09 4.26
N SER A 113 8.00 9.07 3.58
CA SER A 113 8.26 8.81 2.15
C SER A 113 7.82 9.94 1.18
N PHE A 114 7.30 11.08 1.68
CA PHE A 114 6.94 12.27 0.89
C PHE A 114 8.15 13.02 0.28
N HIS A 115 9.39 12.68 0.64
CA HIS A 115 10.56 13.48 0.27
C HIS A 115 11.59 12.66 -0.53
N GLU A 116 11.52 12.71 -1.86
CA GLU A 116 12.66 12.92 -2.79
C GLU A 116 12.31 12.51 -4.23
N ARG A 117 12.56 13.43 -5.16
CA ARG A 117 12.38 13.21 -6.60
C ARG A 117 13.47 12.25 -7.11
N LYS A 118 13.06 11.14 -7.73
CA LYS A 118 13.90 10.43 -8.72
C LYS A 118 13.25 10.50 -10.10
N ASP A 119 14.08 10.63 -11.11
CA ASP A 119 13.72 10.85 -12.53
C ASP A 119 12.59 9.89 -12.98
N LYS A 120 11.47 10.47 -13.43
CA LYS A 120 10.17 9.81 -13.69
C LYS A 120 10.18 8.81 -14.86
N ARG A 121 11.29 8.70 -15.58
CA ARG A 121 11.40 7.90 -16.82
C ARG A 121 11.32 6.38 -16.63
N VAL A 122 11.21 5.87 -15.39
CA VAL A 122 11.08 4.43 -15.11
C VAL A 122 10.02 4.18 -14.04
N LEU A 123 8.89 3.57 -14.42
CA LEU A 123 7.72 3.30 -13.57
C LEU A 123 8.03 2.52 -12.29
N LEU A 124 9.05 1.66 -12.30
CA LEU A 124 9.45 0.86 -11.14
C LEU A 124 10.33 1.64 -10.15
N ARG A 125 10.86 2.82 -10.50
CA ARG A 125 11.65 3.66 -9.58
C ARG A 125 10.80 4.43 -8.58
N THR A 126 9.48 4.44 -8.77
CA THR A 126 8.52 5.02 -7.83
C THR A 126 7.91 3.97 -6.90
N LEU A 127 8.23 2.68 -7.08
CA LEU A 127 7.69 1.57 -6.30
C LEU A 127 8.63 1.17 -5.17
N TYR A 128 8.11 1.11 -3.94
CA TYR A 128 8.88 0.76 -2.74
C TYR A 128 8.12 -0.25 -1.87
N ALA A 129 8.84 -1.23 -1.31
CA ALA A 129 8.28 -2.06 -0.25
C ALA A 129 8.16 -1.23 1.03
N ILE A 130 7.11 -1.46 1.82
CA ILE A 130 6.96 -0.72 3.08
C ILE A 130 8.17 -0.92 4.02
N ASP A 131 8.80 -2.09 4.02
CA ASP A 131 9.94 -2.37 4.88
C ASP A 131 11.22 -1.63 4.45
N GLU A 132 11.39 -1.36 3.16
CA GLU A 132 12.47 -0.50 2.66
C GLU A 132 12.30 0.93 3.17
N VAL A 133 11.05 1.42 3.21
CA VAL A 133 10.72 2.75 3.73
C VAL A 133 10.96 2.82 5.24
N LYS A 134 10.53 1.80 6.00
CA LYS A 134 10.77 1.70 7.45
C LYS A 134 12.27 1.73 7.78
N ASN A 135 13.08 1.00 7.02
CA ASN A 135 14.53 0.90 7.27
C ASN A 135 15.28 2.21 6.98
N LYS A 136 14.86 2.98 5.96
CA LYS A 136 15.42 4.31 5.71
C LYS A 136 15.21 5.26 6.88
N ILE A 137 14.05 5.20 7.54
CA ILE A 137 13.74 6.07 8.68
C ILE A 137 14.61 5.72 9.90
N LYS A 138 14.85 4.44 10.13
CA LYS A 138 15.79 4.00 11.18
C LYS A 138 17.22 4.49 10.91
N GLY A 139 17.68 4.43 9.66
CA GLY A 139 19.01 4.90 9.27
C GLY A 139 19.16 6.42 9.45
N VAL A 140 18.14 7.20 9.06
CA VAL A 140 18.11 8.66 9.25
C VAL A 140 18.10 9.03 10.73
N ASN A 141 17.29 8.37 11.56
CA ASN A 141 17.24 8.64 13.01
C ASN A 141 18.53 8.22 13.75
N SER A 142 19.32 7.29 13.21
CA SER A 142 20.64 6.94 13.77
C SER A 142 21.74 7.97 13.50
N LEU A 143 21.55 8.84 12.49
CA LEU A 143 22.46 9.94 12.15
C LEU A 143 22.20 11.20 12.99
N PHE A 144 21.06 11.31 13.66
CA PHE A 144 20.71 12.44 14.52
C PHE A 144 21.00 12.19 16.02
N HIS A 145 21.67 11.08 16.35
CA HIS A 145 22.13 10.74 17.71
C HIS A 145 23.65 10.69 17.85
N LEU A 146 24.40 11.35 16.95
CA LEU A 146 25.84 11.57 17.06
C LEU A 146 26.15 13.07 17.14
#